data_AF-A0A973TYM8-F1
#
_entry.id   AF-A0A973TYM8-F1
#
_cell.length_a   1.000
_cell.length_b   1.000
_cell.length_c   1.000
_cell.angle_alpha   90.00
_cell.angle_beta   90.00
_cell.angle_gamma   90.00
#
_symmetry.space_group_name_H-M   'P 1'
#
loop_
_entity.id
_entity.type
_entity.pdbx_description
1 polymer ?
#
loop_
_entity_poly.entity_id
_entity_poly.type
_entity_poly.pdbx_seq_one_letter_code
_entity_poly.pdbx_strand_id
1 'polypeptide(L)'
;MATIDSVTLHVTDTTAAERFYANAFGLDTQIRVRASDEPTTGFRGFTMALTVSQPSTVDSLVESALDAGATALKPAAKSFWGYGGVVQAPDGTIWKIATSAKKDTGPATRRIDEVVLLLGVADVAASKRFYVGHGLSVGKSFGRMYVEFAGSGAVKLALYRRRALAKEAGVAPEGSGSHRIAIRGDAGSFTDPDGFAWEAVSPARTS
;
A
#
# COMPACT_ATOMS: atom_id res chain seq x y z
N MET A 1 -12.61 -16.16 5.19
CA MET A 1 -11.36 -15.40 5.44
C MET A 1 -11.67 -13.97 5.11
N ALA A 2 -11.34 -13.05 6.01
CA ALA A 2 -11.62 -11.64 5.77
C ALA A 2 -10.82 -11.11 4.56
N THR A 3 -11.39 -10.15 3.84
CA THR A 3 -10.87 -9.54 2.62
C THR A 3 -10.82 -8.02 2.74
N ILE A 4 -9.94 -7.39 1.95
CA ILE A 4 -9.87 -5.94 1.81
C ILE A 4 -10.31 -5.59 0.38
N ASP A 5 -11.33 -4.75 0.30
CA ASP A 5 -11.90 -4.28 -0.96
C ASP A 5 -11.13 -3.08 -1.51
N SER A 6 -10.80 -2.14 -0.61
CA SER A 6 -10.17 -0.89 -0.99
C SER A 6 -9.47 -0.23 0.19
N VAL A 7 -8.49 0.62 -0.09
CA VAL A 7 -7.90 1.55 0.86
C VAL A 7 -8.42 2.95 0.54
N THR A 8 -8.94 3.65 1.54
CA THR A 8 -9.32 5.05 1.41
C THR A 8 -8.17 5.92 1.88
N LEU A 9 -7.62 6.73 0.98
CA LEU A 9 -6.58 7.71 1.28
C LEU A 9 -7.25 9.02 1.69
N HIS A 10 -6.85 9.56 2.84
CA HIS A 10 -7.34 10.82 3.34
C HIS A 10 -6.41 11.94 2.83
N VAL A 11 -6.96 12.85 2.04
CA VAL A 11 -6.18 13.83 1.26
C VAL A 11 -6.77 15.21 1.37
N THR A 12 -5.93 16.25 1.20
CA THR A 12 -6.40 17.64 1.24
C THR A 12 -7.06 18.08 -0.07
N ASP A 13 -6.70 17.45 -1.20
CA ASP A 13 -7.29 17.69 -2.51
C ASP A 13 -7.66 16.34 -3.15
N THR A 14 -8.96 16.00 -3.10
CA THR A 14 -9.48 14.73 -3.63
C THR A 14 -9.42 14.68 -5.15
N THR A 15 -9.63 15.81 -5.84
CA THR A 15 -9.64 15.87 -7.31
C THR A 15 -8.24 15.64 -7.87
N ALA A 16 -7.22 16.25 -7.26
CA ALA A 16 -5.84 16.01 -7.62
C ALA A 16 -5.41 14.56 -7.36
N ALA A 17 -5.81 14.00 -6.22
CA ALA A 17 -5.50 12.62 -5.86
C ALA A 17 -6.17 11.61 -6.80
N GLU A 18 -7.46 11.76 -7.11
CA GLU A 18 -8.17 10.89 -8.06
C GLU A 18 -7.51 10.91 -9.43
N ARG A 19 -7.17 12.11 -9.94
CA ARG A 19 -6.47 12.25 -11.22
C ARG A 19 -5.10 11.55 -11.19
N PHE A 20 -4.35 11.70 -10.10
CA PHE A 20 -3.06 11.03 -9.93
C PHE A 20 -3.21 9.51 -10.03
N TYR A 21 -4.11 8.90 -9.24
CA TYR A 21 -4.25 7.44 -9.20
C TYR A 21 -4.83 6.86 -10.49
N ALA A 22 -5.74 7.57 -11.15
CA ALA A 22 -6.26 7.19 -12.45
C ALA A 22 -5.16 7.19 -13.52
N ASN A 23 -4.36 8.26 -13.59
CA ASN A 23 -3.32 8.41 -14.63
C ASN A 23 -2.08 7.55 -14.37
N ALA A 24 -1.63 7.46 -13.12
CA ALA A 24 -0.42 6.73 -12.77
C ALA A 24 -0.62 5.22 -12.86
N PHE A 25 -1.70 4.70 -12.25
CA PHE A 25 -1.84 3.27 -11.97
C PHE A 25 -3.15 2.63 -12.44
N GLY A 26 -4.23 3.40 -12.64
CA GLY A 26 -5.56 2.86 -12.98
C GLY A 26 -6.18 2.04 -11.84
N LEU A 27 -6.12 2.56 -10.61
CA LEU A 27 -6.55 1.87 -9.38
C LEU A 27 -7.83 2.46 -8.76
N ASP A 28 -8.74 2.98 -9.59
CA ASP A 28 -9.98 3.64 -9.15
C ASP A 28 -10.92 2.73 -8.33
N THR A 29 -10.74 1.41 -8.40
CA THR A 29 -11.51 0.44 -7.61
C THR A 29 -10.85 0.09 -6.26
N GLN A 30 -9.51 0.01 -6.22
CA GLN A 30 -8.74 -0.36 -5.02
C GLN A 30 -8.41 0.86 -4.15
N ILE A 31 -8.28 2.04 -4.75
CA ILE A 31 -7.94 3.29 -4.07
C ILE A 31 -9.14 4.22 -4.13
N ARG A 32 -9.67 4.55 -2.95
CA ARG A 32 -10.65 5.60 -2.75
C ARG A 32 -9.97 6.81 -2.15
N VAL A 33 -10.59 7.97 -2.28
CA VAL A 33 -10.14 9.19 -1.61
C VAL A 33 -11.22 9.76 -0.72
N ARG A 34 -10.83 10.40 0.37
CA ARG A 34 -11.71 11.18 1.25
C ARG A 34 -11.00 12.46 1.64
N ALA A 35 -11.73 13.57 1.66
CA ALA A 35 -11.18 14.84 2.12
C ALA A 35 -10.79 14.76 3.60
N SER A 36 -9.59 15.24 3.95
CA SER A 36 -9.13 15.39 5.33
C SER A 36 -7.96 16.38 5.39
N ASP A 37 -7.98 17.20 6.43
CA ASP A 37 -6.92 18.12 6.80
C ASP A 37 -6.18 17.68 8.08
N GLU A 38 -6.46 16.47 8.60
CA GLU A 38 -5.84 15.97 9.83
C GLU A 38 -4.32 16.09 9.77
N PRO A 39 -3.67 16.72 10.77
CA PRO A 39 -2.23 16.93 10.74
C PRO A 39 -1.46 15.61 10.62
N THR A 40 -0.46 15.58 9.76
CA THR A 40 0.46 14.45 9.60
C THR A 40 1.84 14.96 9.19
N THR A 41 2.90 14.33 9.68
CA THR A 41 4.28 14.66 9.32
C THR A 41 5.13 13.39 9.18
N GLY A 42 6.17 13.46 8.35
CA GLY A 42 7.12 12.36 8.17
C GLY A 42 6.48 11.09 7.62
N PHE A 43 7.00 9.92 8.04
CA PHE A 43 6.47 8.64 7.60
C PHE A 43 5.14 8.31 8.27
N ARG A 44 4.09 8.13 7.47
CA ARG A 44 2.73 7.79 7.96
C ARG A 44 2.56 6.35 8.39
N GLY A 45 3.64 5.57 8.48
CA GLY A 45 3.59 4.20 8.99
C GLY A 45 3.10 3.16 7.99
N PHE A 46 2.82 3.49 6.73
CA PHE A 46 2.42 2.52 5.72
C PHE A 46 3.00 2.86 4.35
N THR A 47 2.98 1.87 3.46
CA THR A 47 3.22 2.04 2.02
C THR A 47 2.20 1.24 1.24
N MET A 48 1.86 1.71 0.03
CA MET A 48 1.24 0.85 -0.96
C MET A 48 2.32 0.21 -1.83
N ALA A 49 2.07 -1.00 -2.34
CA ALA A 49 2.97 -1.67 -3.24
C ALA A 49 2.22 -2.32 -4.41
N LEU A 50 2.86 -2.28 -5.58
CA LEU A 50 2.42 -2.92 -6.81
C LEU A 50 3.42 -4.02 -7.19
N THR A 51 2.94 -5.26 -7.20
CA THR A 51 3.68 -6.39 -7.75
C THR A 51 3.33 -6.52 -9.22
N VAL A 52 4.35 -6.59 -10.07
CA VAL A 52 4.20 -6.73 -11.52
C VAL A 52 5.11 -7.81 -12.07
N SER A 53 4.81 -8.27 -13.29
CA SER A 53 5.43 -9.47 -13.86
C SER A 53 6.87 -9.28 -14.34
N GLN A 54 7.27 -8.04 -14.70
CA GLN A 54 8.58 -7.79 -15.32
C GLN A 54 9.10 -6.35 -15.16
N PRO A 55 10.42 -6.12 -15.34
CA PRO A 55 11.06 -4.80 -15.17
C PRO A 55 10.47 -3.68 -16.02
N SER A 56 10.20 -3.90 -17.31
CA SER A 56 9.62 -2.86 -18.18
C SER A 56 8.25 -2.36 -17.70
N THR A 57 7.46 -3.22 -17.02
CA THR A 57 6.21 -2.79 -16.37
C THR A 57 6.48 -1.91 -15.15
N VAL A 58 7.53 -2.19 -14.38
CA VAL A 58 7.97 -1.31 -13.28
C VAL A 58 8.33 0.06 -13.82
N ASP A 59 9.19 0.12 -14.84
CA ASP A 59 9.65 1.38 -15.43
C ASP A 59 8.47 2.20 -15.94
N SER A 60 7.55 1.55 -16.67
CA SER A 60 6.36 2.21 -17.22
C SER A 60 5.44 2.80 -16.15
N LEU A 61 5.25 2.12 -15.01
CA LEU A 61 4.42 2.62 -13.90
C LEU A 61 5.13 3.72 -13.09
N VAL A 62 6.45 3.59 -12.89
CA VAL A 62 7.25 4.63 -12.24
C VAL A 62 7.23 5.90 -13.08
N GLU A 63 7.48 5.81 -14.38
CA GLU A 63 7.43 6.94 -15.31
C GLU A 63 6.06 7.63 -15.29
N SER A 64 4.96 6.88 -15.42
CA SER A 64 3.61 7.46 -15.32
C SER A 64 3.33 8.14 -13.98
N ALA A 65 3.86 7.61 -12.88
CA ALA A 65 3.72 8.26 -11.58
C ALA A 65 4.50 9.58 -11.52
N LEU A 66 5.73 9.62 -12.05
CA LEU A 66 6.53 10.84 -12.11
C LEU A 66 5.87 11.90 -13.00
N ASP A 67 5.37 11.50 -14.18
CA ASP A 67 4.62 12.38 -15.08
C ASP A 67 3.33 12.92 -14.44
N ALA A 68 2.71 12.14 -13.55
CA ALA A 68 1.54 12.56 -12.77
C ALA A 68 1.90 13.43 -11.54
N GLY A 69 3.18 13.71 -11.29
CA GLY A 69 3.66 14.60 -10.24
C GLY A 69 4.20 13.91 -8.98
N ALA A 70 4.44 12.59 -9.02
CA ALA A 70 5.15 11.93 -7.94
C ALA A 70 6.63 12.31 -7.90
N THR A 71 7.25 12.16 -6.73
CA THR A 71 8.69 12.33 -6.53
C THR A 71 9.36 10.97 -6.37
N ALA A 72 10.48 10.72 -7.06
CA ALA A 72 11.27 9.52 -6.85
C ALA A 72 11.98 9.56 -5.48
N LEU A 73 11.65 8.60 -4.60
CA LEU A 73 12.40 8.37 -3.36
C LEU A 73 13.56 7.39 -3.58
N LYS A 74 13.32 6.39 -4.44
CA LYS A 74 14.35 5.46 -4.92
C LYS A 74 14.14 5.23 -6.42
N PRO A 75 15.15 5.48 -7.27
CA PRO A 75 15.09 5.17 -8.69
C PRO A 75 14.79 3.69 -8.93
N ALA A 76 14.11 3.39 -10.04
CA ALA A 76 13.91 2.00 -10.47
C ALA A 76 15.27 1.37 -10.80
N ALA A 77 15.60 0.27 -10.12
CA ALA A 77 16.90 -0.37 -10.27
C ALA A 77 16.85 -1.87 -9.96
N LYS A 78 17.86 -2.57 -10.46
CA LYS A 78 18.12 -3.97 -10.08
C LYS A 78 18.53 -4.04 -8.61
N SER A 79 18.05 -5.07 -7.94
CA SER A 79 18.43 -5.43 -6.58
C SER A 79 18.67 -6.94 -6.47
N PHE A 80 19.10 -7.39 -5.29
CA PHE A 80 19.23 -8.82 -5.01
C PHE A 80 17.90 -9.58 -5.20
N TRP A 81 16.78 -8.94 -4.88
CA TRP A 81 15.44 -9.53 -4.86
C TRP A 81 14.66 -9.38 -6.17
N GLY A 82 15.22 -8.69 -7.18
CA GLY A 82 14.54 -8.45 -8.46
C GLY A 82 14.80 -7.04 -9.00
N TYR A 83 13.75 -6.35 -9.42
CA TYR A 83 13.79 -4.99 -9.96
C TYR A 83 12.65 -4.15 -9.37
N GLY A 84 12.90 -2.88 -9.03
CA GLY A 84 11.87 -2.04 -8.42
C GLY A 84 12.31 -0.61 -8.14
N GLY A 85 11.32 0.26 -7.90
CA GLY A 85 11.49 1.66 -7.51
C GLY A 85 10.50 2.09 -6.43
N VAL A 86 10.74 3.26 -5.84
CA VAL A 86 9.85 3.85 -4.82
C VAL A 86 9.59 5.31 -5.17
N VAL A 87 8.31 5.68 -5.22
CA VAL A 87 7.85 7.06 -5.47
C VAL A 87 6.94 7.54 -4.33
N GLN A 88 6.87 8.85 -4.15
CA GLN A 88 5.92 9.51 -3.26
C GLN A 88 4.92 10.31 -4.09
N ALA A 89 3.64 9.98 -3.97
CA ALA A 89 2.54 10.70 -4.61
C ALA A 89 2.39 12.13 -4.03
N PRO A 90 1.73 13.05 -4.76
CA PRO A 90 1.51 14.43 -4.28
C PRO A 90 0.81 14.54 -2.93
N ASP A 91 -0.03 13.56 -2.57
CA ASP A 91 -0.72 13.48 -1.28
C ASP A 91 0.16 12.95 -0.13
N GLY A 92 1.43 12.65 -0.42
CA GLY A 92 2.42 12.11 0.51
C GLY A 92 2.44 10.58 0.61
N THR A 93 1.56 9.85 -0.08
CA THR A 93 1.51 8.37 -0.05
C THR A 93 2.72 7.78 -0.76
N ILE A 94 3.38 6.83 -0.11
CA ILE A 94 4.57 6.17 -0.67
C ILE A 94 4.16 4.88 -1.36
N TRP A 95 4.64 4.71 -2.60
CA TRP A 95 4.36 3.59 -3.47
C TRP A 95 5.65 2.88 -3.86
N LYS A 96 5.70 1.57 -3.63
CA LYS A 96 6.75 0.69 -4.16
C LYS A 96 6.22 -0.06 -5.37
N ILE A 97 6.93 -0.03 -6.49
CA ILE A 97 6.60 -0.83 -7.67
C ILE A 97 7.74 -1.83 -7.86
N ALA A 98 7.43 -3.12 -7.92
CA ALA A 98 8.48 -4.15 -7.95
C ALA A 98 8.08 -5.44 -8.66
N THR A 99 9.09 -6.15 -9.11
CA THR A 99 9.02 -7.51 -9.64
C THR A 99 10.18 -8.35 -9.12
N SER A 100 9.98 -9.65 -8.95
CA SER A 100 11.07 -10.60 -8.67
C SER A 100 11.84 -11.00 -9.93
N ALA A 101 11.29 -10.74 -11.12
CA ALA A 101 11.96 -10.98 -12.39
C ALA A 101 13.17 -10.03 -12.56
N LYS A 102 14.22 -10.52 -13.24
CA LYS A 102 15.46 -9.76 -13.48
C LYS A 102 15.61 -9.26 -14.93
N LYS A 103 14.71 -9.70 -15.82
CA LYS A 103 14.68 -9.37 -17.25
C LYS A 103 13.25 -9.44 -17.75
N ASP A 104 12.99 -8.73 -18.85
CA ASP A 104 11.72 -8.85 -19.57
C ASP A 104 11.62 -10.20 -20.29
N THR A 105 10.40 -10.71 -20.37
CA THR A 105 10.09 -11.95 -21.11
C THR A 105 9.07 -11.73 -22.22
N GLY A 106 8.50 -10.53 -22.32
CA GLY A 106 7.56 -10.14 -23.37
C GLY A 106 7.30 -8.63 -23.37
N PRO A 107 6.31 -8.16 -24.15
CA PRO A 107 5.92 -6.74 -24.16
C PRO A 107 5.36 -6.31 -22.81
N ALA A 108 5.58 -5.04 -22.44
CA ALA A 108 5.00 -4.46 -21.23
C ALA A 108 3.47 -4.38 -21.38
N THR A 109 2.73 -5.01 -20.47
CA THR A 109 1.26 -5.07 -20.51
C THR A 109 0.59 -4.11 -19.53
N ARG A 110 1.38 -3.40 -18.70
CA ARG A 110 0.92 -2.58 -17.56
C ARG A 110 0.01 -3.31 -16.56
N ARG A 111 -0.08 -4.65 -16.66
CA ARG A 111 -0.83 -5.47 -15.72
C ARG A 111 -0.19 -5.39 -14.34
N ILE A 112 -1.03 -5.07 -13.36
CA ILE A 112 -0.72 -5.17 -11.93
C ILE A 112 -1.18 -6.55 -11.48
N ASP A 113 -0.25 -7.34 -10.94
CA ASP A 113 -0.56 -8.69 -10.47
C ASP A 113 -1.14 -8.65 -9.05
N GLU A 114 -0.58 -7.78 -8.19
CA GLU A 114 -1.05 -7.62 -6.81
C GLU A 114 -0.95 -6.15 -6.36
N VAL A 115 -2.00 -5.68 -5.66
CA VAL A 115 -1.98 -4.43 -4.88
C VAL A 115 -1.84 -4.81 -3.42
N VAL A 116 -0.83 -4.27 -2.75
CA VAL A 116 -0.50 -4.64 -1.36
C VAL A 116 -0.44 -3.40 -0.48
N LEU A 117 -1.17 -3.43 0.63
CA LEU A 117 -1.00 -2.49 1.74
C LEU A 117 0.02 -3.08 2.72
N LEU A 118 1.14 -2.40 2.91
CA LEU A 118 2.15 -2.75 3.92
C LEU A 118 2.02 -1.80 5.12
N LEU A 119 1.69 -2.36 6.29
CA LEU A 119 1.62 -1.62 7.56
C LEU A 119 2.93 -1.75 8.33
N GLY A 120 3.48 -0.61 8.73
CA GLY A 120 4.66 -0.46 9.57
C GLY A 120 4.28 -0.47 11.04
N VAL A 121 4.34 -1.65 11.65
CA VAL A 121 3.87 -1.90 13.02
C VAL A 121 5.02 -1.92 14.04
N ALA A 122 4.70 -1.61 15.30
CA ALA A 122 5.62 -1.64 16.42
C ALA A 122 5.99 -3.07 16.84
N ASP A 123 5.01 -3.97 16.93
CA ASP A 123 5.22 -5.39 17.22
C ASP A 123 4.44 -6.30 16.26
N VAL A 124 5.15 -6.78 15.24
CA VAL A 124 4.61 -7.70 14.21
C VAL A 124 3.94 -8.94 14.81
N ALA A 125 4.43 -9.46 15.94
CA ALA A 125 3.82 -10.65 16.55
C ALA A 125 2.48 -10.32 17.22
N ALA A 126 2.38 -9.16 17.86
CA ALA A 126 1.15 -8.69 18.46
C ALA A 126 0.11 -8.36 17.39
N SER A 127 0.47 -7.57 16.38
CA SER A 127 -0.43 -7.16 15.29
C SER A 127 -0.85 -8.38 14.44
N LYS A 128 0.04 -9.36 14.21
CA LYS A 128 -0.33 -10.65 13.59
C LYS A 128 -1.45 -11.35 14.35
N ARG A 129 -1.32 -11.52 15.67
CA ARG A 129 -2.36 -12.16 16.49
C ARG A 129 -3.67 -11.37 16.45
N PHE A 130 -3.58 -10.05 16.49
CA PHE A 130 -4.74 -9.17 16.40
C PHE A 130 -5.52 -9.39 15.10
N TYR A 131 -4.85 -9.33 13.94
CA TYR A 131 -5.50 -9.55 12.65
C TYR A 131 -6.02 -10.98 12.45
N VAL A 132 -5.31 -11.99 12.97
CA VAL A 132 -5.84 -13.37 12.99
C VAL A 132 -7.12 -13.48 13.83
N GLY A 133 -7.17 -12.78 14.98
CA GLY A 133 -8.39 -12.68 15.79
C GLY A 133 -9.56 -12.00 15.08
N HIS A 134 -9.27 -11.16 14.07
CA HIS A 134 -10.26 -10.51 13.21
C HIS A 134 -10.53 -11.28 11.90
N GLY A 135 -10.15 -12.56 11.83
CA GLY A 135 -10.54 -13.46 10.74
C GLY A 135 -9.64 -13.42 9.50
N LEU A 136 -8.50 -12.71 9.54
CA LEU A 136 -7.48 -12.79 8.49
C LEU A 136 -6.66 -14.06 8.67
N SER A 137 -6.33 -14.73 7.56
CA SER A 137 -5.46 -15.92 7.58
C SER A 137 -4.05 -15.56 7.14
N VAL A 138 -3.05 -16.15 7.77
CA VAL A 138 -1.64 -15.91 7.42
C VAL A 138 -1.30 -16.69 6.16
N GLY A 139 -0.74 -16.02 5.16
CA GLY A 139 -0.20 -16.64 3.96
C GLY A 139 1.28 -16.95 4.10
N LYS A 140 2.11 -15.93 4.39
CA LYS A 140 3.55 -16.06 4.59
C LYS A 140 3.97 -15.38 5.89
N SER A 141 5.00 -15.90 6.55
CA SER A 141 5.52 -15.32 7.81
C SER A 141 7.01 -15.55 7.89
N PHE A 142 7.78 -14.47 8.05
CA PHE A 142 9.24 -14.53 8.23
C PHE A 142 9.60 -13.95 9.60
N GLY A 143 9.55 -14.81 10.61
CA GLY A 143 9.88 -14.47 12.00
C GLY A 143 9.06 -13.29 12.54
N ARG A 144 9.74 -12.38 13.25
CA ARG A 144 9.15 -11.15 13.83
C ARG A 144 9.36 -9.91 12.96
N MET A 145 9.72 -10.11 11.70
CA MET A 145 10.05 -9.04 10.77
C MET A 145 8.90 -8.79 9.81
N TYR A 146 8.36 -9.84 9.18
CA TYR A 146 7.37 -9.74 8.11
C TYR A 146 6.26 -10.79 8.26
N VAL A 147 5.02 -10.38 7.97
CA VAL A 147 3.87 -11.28 7.82
C VAL A 147 3.06 -10.80 6.63
N GLU A 148 2.66 -11.71 5.76
CA GLU A 148 1.70 -11.49 4.68
C GLU A 148 0.46 -12.31 4.97
N PHE A 149 -0.71 -11.69 4.89
CA PHE A 149 -1.97 -12.39 5.01
C PHE A 149 -2.37 -12.94 3.64
N ALA A 150 -2.97 -14.13 3.66
CA ALA A 150 -3.63 -14.66 2.48
C ALA A 150 -4.76 -13.69 2.09
N GLY A 151 -4.84 -13.36 0.80
CA GLY A 151 -5.81 -12.40 0.30
C GLY A 151 -6.47 -12.92 -0.96
N SER A 152 -7.80 -12.89 -0.96
CA SER A 152 -8.65 -13.04 -2.16
C SER A 152 -9.39 -11.75 -2.50
N GLY A 153 -9.20 -10.69 -1.72
CA GLY A 153 -9.73 -9.35 -1.99
C GLY A 153 -8.88 -8.58 -3.01
N ALA A 154 -9.30 -7.35 -3.32
CA ALA A 154 -8.60 -6.51 -4.28
C ALA A 154 -7.29 -5.92 -3.74
N VAL A 155 -7.12 -5.88 -2.42
CA VAL A 155 -5.89 -5.47 -1.74
C VAL A 155 -5.42 -6.55 -0.79
N LYS A 156 -4.14 -6.91 -0.84
CA LYS A 156 -3.50 -7.78 0.16
C LYS A 156 -2.95 -6.97 1.32
N LEU A 157 -2.95 -7.57 2.51
CA LEU A 157 -2.34 -6.98 3.69
C LEU A 157 -1.01 -7.66 4.02
N ALA A 158 0.00 -6.87 4.32
CA ALA A 158 1.20 -7.35 4.98
C ALA A 158 1.65 -6.40 6.10
N LEU A 159 2.39 -6.96 7.05
CA LEU A 159 2.95 -6.27 8.20
C LEU A 159 4.45 -6.31 8.11
N TYR A 160 5.07 -5.18 8.43
CA TYR A 160 6.51 -5.06 8.53
C TYR A 160 6.88 -4.21 9.73
N ARG A 161 8.06 -4.40 10.31
CA ARG A 161 8.51 -3.50 11.39
C ARG A 161 8.61 -2.08 10.85
N ARG A 162 8.01 -1.10 11.54
CA ARG A 162 7.95 0.31 11.10
C ARG A 162 9.29 0.86 10.59
N ARG A 163 10.37 0.67 11.36
CA ARG A 163 11.72 1.12 10.97
C ARG A 163 12.25 0.43 9.71
N ALA A 164 11.95 -0.86 9.55
CA ALA A 164 12.36 -1.61 8.37
C ALA A 164 11.56 -1.15 7.13
N LEU A 165 10.26 -0.89 7.28
CA LEU A 165 9.42 -0.37 6.21
C LEU A 165 9.86 1.02 5.75
N ALA A 166 10.15 1.93 6.68
CA ALA A 166 10.66 3.26 6.35
C ALA A 166 12.01 3.18 5.59
N LYS A 167 12.92 2.31 6.05
CA LYS A 167 14.19 2.04 5.37
C LYS A 167 13.97 1.50 3.95
N GLU A 168 13.01 0.60 3.78
CA GLU A 168 12.63 0.06 2.47
C GLU A 168 12.06 1.15 1.55
N ALA A 169 11.24 2.06 2.09
CA ALA A 169 10.71 3.22 1.39
C ALA A 169 11.77 4.29 1.07
N GLY A 170 12.87 4.34 1.82
CA GLY A 170 13.91 5.38 1.65
C GLY A 170 13.62 6.66 2.41
N VAL A 171 12.86 6.58 3.50
CA VAL A 171 12.52 7.73 4.34
C VAL A 171 12.94 7.47 5.80
N ALA A 172 12.99 8.56 6.57
CA ALA A 172 13.19 8.48 8.01
C ALA A 172 11.97 7.78 8.67
N PRO A 173 12.15 6.90 9.68
CA PRO A 173 11.04 6.21 10.33
C PRO A 173 10.15 7.10 11.21
N GLU A 174 10.64 8.30 11.53
CA GLU A 174 9.94 9.31 12.30
C GLU A 174 8.75 9.88 11.52
N GLY A 175 7.71 10.21 12.27
CA GLY A 175 6.48 10.80 11.79
C GLY A 175 5.47 10.87 12.93
N SER A 176 4.51 11.77 12.83
CA SER A 176 3.49 11.98 13.85
C SER A 176 2.16 12.41 13.24
N GLY A 177 1.09 12.32 14.02
CA GLY A 177 -0.25 12.65 13.58
C GLY A 177 -0.93 11.49 12.86
N SER A 178 -1.91 11.83 12.02
CA SER A 178 -2.78 10.87 11.35
C SER A 178 -2.02 10.00 10.33
N HIS A 179 -2.39 8.72 10.25
CA HIS A 179 -1.97 7.85 9.15
C HIS A 179 -2.58 8.25 7.82
N ARG A 180 -3.65 9.07 7.84
CA ARG A 180 -4.41 9.52 6.67
C ARG A 180 -4.88 8.37 5.78
N ILE A 181 -5.29 7.25 6.38
CA ILE A 181 -5.93 6.13 5.67
C ILE A 181 -7.04 5.50 6.49
N ALA A 182 -7.97 4.86 5.79
CA ALA A 182 -8.91 3.89 6.32
C ALA A 182 -8.92 2.63 5.44
N ILE A 183 -8.93 1.46 6.07
CA ILE A 183 -8.92 0.16 5.40
C ILE A 183 -10.36 -0.34 5.31
N ARG A 184 -10.86 -0.64 4.11
CA ARG A 184 -12.23 -1.09 3.91
C ARG A 184 -12.27 -2.57 3.57
N GLY A 185 -12.99 -3.35 4.37
CA GLY A 185 -13.12 -4.79 4.20
C GLY A 185 -14.26 -5.39 5.02
N ASP A 186 -14.41 -6.70 4.92
CA ASP A 186 -15.46 -7.48 5.60
C ASP A 186 -15.08 -7.90 7.04
N ALA A 187 -13.90 -7.51 7.52
CA ALA A 187 -13.42 -7.78 8.89
C ALA A 187 -14.14 -6.94 9.97
N GLY A 188 -15.08 -6.07 9.57
CA GLY A 188 -15.79 -5.16 10.47
C GLY A 188 -15.06 -3.83 10.69
N SER A 189 -15.54 -3.04 11.64
CA SER A 189 -14.93 -1.75 12.01
C SER A 189 -14.15 -1.88 13.31
N PHE A 190 -12.88 -1.49 13.30
CA PHE A 190 -11.99 -1.50 14.46
C PHE A 190 -10.77 -0.59 14.20
N THR A 191 -9.97 -0.35 15.23
CA THR A 191 -8.65 0.27 15.09
C THR A 191 -7.61 -0.73 15.55
N ASP A 192 -6.57 -0.94 14.76
CA ASP A 192 -5.51 -1.87 15.12
C ASP A 192 -4.59 -1.28 16.22
N PRO A 193 -3.70 -2.09 16.83
CA PRO A 193 -2.82 -1.63 17.90
C PRO A 193 -1.87 -0.48 17.53
N ASP A 194 -1.67 -0.24 16.23
CA ASP A 194 -0.78 0.77 15.68
C ASP A 194 -1.55 2.01 15.19
N GLY A 195 -2.88 2.04 15.32
CA GLY A 195 -3.73 3.20 15.00
C GLY A 195 -4.38 3.16 13.61
N PHE A 196 -4.27 2.05 12.86
CA PHE A 196 -4.89 1.94 11.55
C PHE A 196 -6.39 1.62 11.67
N ALA A 197 -7.22 2.52 11.15
CA ALA A 197 -8.67 2.37 11.17
C ALA A 197 -9.17 1.42 10.07
N TRP A 198 -10.08 0.53 10.45
CA TRP A 198 -10.86 -0.33 9.58
C TRP A 198 -12.31 0.13 9.55
N GLU A 199 -12.86 0.21 8.35
CA GLU A 199 -14.26 0.58 8.09
C GLU A 199 -14.99 -0.62 7.48
N ALA A 200 -16.20 -0.89 7.99
CA ALA A 200 -17.04 -1.94 7.44
C ALA A 200 -17.52 -1.58 6.02
N VAL A 201 -17.68 -2.59 5.18
CA VAL A 201 -18.44 -2.45 3.94
C VAL A 201 -19.89 -2.15 4.30
N SER A 202 -20.36 -0.91 4.08
CA SER A 202 -21.79 -0.63 4.22
C SER A 202 -22.58 -1.49 3.22
N PRO A 203 -23.63 -2.20 3.64
CA PRO A 203 -24.52 -2.84 2.68
C PRO A 203 -25.10 -1.74 1.78
N ALA A 204 -25.16 -2.01 0.46
CA ALA A 204 -25.86 -1.14 -0.46
C ALA A 204 -27.29 -0.95 0.10
N ARG A 205 -27.69 0.30 0.36
CA ARG A 205 -29.07 0.59 0.72
C ARG A 205 -29.92 0.19 -0.48
N THR A 206 -30.62 -0.93 -0.38
CA THR A 206 -31.72 -1.26 -1.30
C THR A 206 -32.82 -0.24 -1.06
N SER A 207 -32.94 0.70 -1.99
CA SER A 207 -34.11 1.57 -2.16
C SER A 207 -35.28 0.78 -2.72
#